data_AF-A0A849QKG0-F1
#
_entry.id   AF-A0A849QKG0-F1
#
_cell.length_a   1.000
_cell.length_b   1.000
_cell.length_c   1.000
_cell.angle_alpha   90.00
_cell.angle_beta   90.00
_cell.angle_gamma   90.00
#
_symmetry.space_group_name_H-M   'P 1'
#
loop_
_entity.id
_entity.type
_entity.pdbx_description
1 polymer ?
#
loop_
_entity_poly.entity_id
_entity_poly.type
_entity_poly.pdbx_seq_one_letter_code
_entity_poly.pdbx_strand_id
1 'polypeptide(L)'
;MTKANILSQIKKAEEDTRTMISEANEAKAKKVLEAKNRSRELINEAKNESAVIADSKISQAKEEIKSEKEKMLKEGITAAESIKSKANSNVAKATEYLVEQFERSMHA
;
A
#
# COMPACT_ATOMS: atom_id res chain seq x y z
N MET A 1 -24.03 21.35 71.61
CA MET A 1 -22.76 20.75 71.14
C MET A 1 -21.59 21.51 71.76
N THR A 2 -20.53 20.82 72.19
CA THR A 2 -19.34 21.46 72.76
C THR A 2 -18.40 21.95 71.64
N LYS A 3 -17.70 23.06 71.88
CA LYS A 3 -16.74 23.66 70.93
C LYS A 3 -15.68 22.66 70.42
N ALA A 4 -15.30 21.69 71.25
CA ALA A 4 -14.38 20.62 70.90
C ALA A 4 -14.94 19.63 69.86
N ASN A 5 -16.24 19.33 69.90
CA ASN A 5 -16.86 18.41 68.95
C ASN A 5 -16.94 19.04 67.54
N ILE A 6 -17.18 20.35 67.47
CA ILE A 6 -17.18 21.11 66.21
C ILE A 6 -15.78 21.12 65.58
N LEU A 7 -14.72 21.37 66.38
CA LEU A 7 -13.34 21.35 65.91
C LEU A 7 -12.90 19.97 65.38
N SER A 8 -13.35 18.89 66.05
CA SER A 8 -13.09 17.52 65.61
C SER A 8 -13.76 17.22 64.25
N GLN A 9 -15.01 17.66 64.07
CA GLN A 9 -15.72 17.51 62.80
C GLN A 9 -15.06 18.30 61.66
N ILE A 10 -14.58 19.52 61.94
CA ILE A 10 -13.85 20.34 60.95
C ILE A 10 -12.55 19.65 60.54
N LYS A 11 -11.75 19.17 61.49
CA LYS A 11 -10.51 18.45 61.18
C LYS A 11 -10.76 17.21 60.32
N LYS A 12 -11.81 16.44 60.64
CA LYS A 12 -12.17 15.27 59.85
C LYS A 12 -12.59 15.64 58.43
N ALA A 13 -13.41 16.68 58.28
CA ALA A 13 -13.80 17.19 56.97
C ALA A 13 -12.61 17.70 56.14
N GLU A 14 -11.62 18.35 56.79
CA GLU A 14 -10.38 18.78 56.12
C GLU A 14 -9.55 17.58 55.62
N GLU A 15 -9.43 16.53 56.43
CA GLU A 15 -8.69 15.31 56.08
C GLU A 15 -9.39 14.52 54.96
N ASP A 16 -10.72 14.40 55.03
CA ASP A 16 -11.54 13.80 53.98
C ASP A 16 -11.41 14.58 52.66
N THR A 17 -11.39 15.92 52.73
CA THR A 17 -11.21 16.77 51.55
C THR A 17 -9.81 16.62 50.95
N ARG A 18 -8.76 16.53 51.77
CA ARG A 18 -7.39 16.29 51.29
C ARG A 18 -7.26 14.95 50.58
N THR A 19 -7.87 13.92 51.16
CA THR A 19 -7.90 12.57 50.56
C THR A 19 -8.63 12.61 49.21
N MET A 20 -9.80 13.24 49.15
CA MET A 20 -10.59 13.38 47.91
C MET A 20 -9.80 14.11 46.81
N ILE A 21 -9.05 15.17 47.16
CA ILE A 21 -8.20 15.88 46.19
C ILE A 21 -7.06 14.99 45.70
N SER A 22 -6.43 14.22 46.58
CA SER A 22 -5.35 13.28 46.21
C SER A 22 -5.86 12.22 45.22
N GLU A 23 -6.98 11.56 45.56
CA GLU A 23 -7.62 10.56 44.71
C GLU A 23 -8.04 11.12 43.36
N ALA A 24 -8.60 12.34 43.34
CA ALA A 24 -8.98 13.01 42.10
C ALA A 24 -7.76 13.31 41.21
N ASN A 25 -6.63 13.71 41.80
CA ASN A 25 -5.39 13.96 41.07
C ASN A 25 -4.79 12.66 40.50
N GLU A 26 -4.79 11.58 41.27
CA GLU A 26 -4.34 10.27 40.80
C GLU A 26 -5.23 9.74 39.67
N ALA A 27 -6.55 9.84 39.82
CA ALA A 27 -7.51 9.43 38.78
C ALA A 27 -7.32 10.25 37.49
N LYS A 28 -7.07 11.56 37.60
CA LYS A 28 -6.74 12.43 36.47
C LYS A 28 -5.45 12.00 35.80
N ALA A 29 -4.38 11.77 36.56
CA ALA A 29 -3.09 11.34 36.03
C ALA A 29 -3.20 10.00 35.30
N LYS A 30 -3.93 9.04 35.88
CA LYS A 30 -4.21 7.74 35.28
C LYS A 30 -4.95 7.88 33.95
N LYS A 31 -6.03 8.66 33.90
CA LYS A 31 -6.78 8.90 32.66
C LYS A 31 -5.93 9.54 31.56
N VAL A 32 -5.06 10.48 31.92
CA VAL A 32 -4.15 11.12 30.95
C VAL A 32 -3.13 10.11 30.42
N LEU A 33 -2.59 9.25 31.28
CA LEU A 33 -1.64 8.21 30.87
C LEU A 33 -2.30 7.18 29.95
N GLU A 34 -3.49 6.71 30.32
CA GLU A 34 -4.30 5.77 29.52
C GLU A 34 -4.62 6.36 28.15
N ALA A 35 -5.06 7.63 28.09
CA ALA A 35 -5.33 8.31 26.82
C ALA A 35 -4.07 8.40 25.96
N LYS A 36 -2.91 8.75 26.54
CA LYS A 36 -1.63 8.81 25.81
C LYS A 36 -1.19 7.45 25.27
N ASN A 37 -1.36 6.38 26.06
CA ASN A 37 -1.03 5.03 25.64
C ASN A 37 -1.95 4.59 24.50
N ARG A 38 -3.26 4.83 24.63
CA ARG A 38 -4.24 4.53 23.57
C ARG A 38 -3.93 5.29 22.28
N SER A 39 -3.55 6.56 22.37
CA SER A 39 -3.13 7.34 21.19
C SER A 39 -1.89 6.75 20.52
N ARG A 40 -0.89 6.29 21.29
CA ARG A 40 0.31 5.65 20.74
C ARG A 40 -0.01 4.32 20.07
N GLU A 41 -0.89 3.52 20.67
CA GLU A 41 -1.39 2.27 20.07
C GLU A 41 -2.04 2.54 18.72
N LEU A 42 -2.98 3.49 18.66
CA LEU A 42 -3.66 3.85 17.41
C LEU A 42 -2.69 4.32 16.31
N ILE A 43 -1.67 5.10 16.65
CA ILE A 43 -0.65 5.54 15.69
C ILE A 43 0.17 4.35 15.18
N ASN A 44 0.54 3.43 16.08
CA ASN A 44 1.30 2.24 15.70
C ASN A 44 0.47 1.27 14.84
N GLU A 45 -0.80 1.05 15.19
CA GLU A 45 -1.76 0.27 14.41
C GLU A 45 -1.92 0.86 13.00
N ALA A 46 -2.21 2.16 12.90
CA ALA A 46 -2.35 2.85 11.62
C ALA A 46 -1.07 2.78 10.77
N LYS A 47 0.11 2.87 11.39
CA LYS A 47 1.41 2.73 10.70
C LYS A 47 1.59 1.32 10.15
N ASN A 48 1.28 0.30 10.94
CA ASN A 48 1.39 -1.10 10.52
C ASN A 48 0.41 -1.43 9.39
N GLU A 49 -0.86 -1.01 9.52
CA GLU A 49 -1.86 -1.17 8.47
C GLU A 49 -1.44 -0.47 7.18
N SER A 50 -0.92 0.75 7.27
CA SER A 50 -0.42 1.50 6.11
C SER A 50 0.74 0.77 5.41
N ALA A 51 1.66 0.18 6.17
CA ALA A 51 2.76 -0.60 5.62
C ALA A 51 2.25 -1.86 4.89
N VAL A 52 1.32 -2.61 5.50
CA VAL A 52 0.71 -3.79 4.88
C VAL A 52 -0.03 -3.42 3.59
N ILE A 53 -0.77 -2.32 3.57
CA ILE A 53 -1.48 -1.84 2.37
C ILE A 53 -0.47 -1.45 1.29
N ALA A 54 0.62 -0.77 1.64
CA ALA A 54 1.66 -0.39 0.69
C ALA A 54 2.32 -1.62 0.06
N ASP A 55 2.72 -2.60 0.87
CA ASP A 55 3.34 -3.85 0.40
C ASP A 55 2.39 -4.66 -0.49
N SER A 56 1.11 -4.72 -0.12
CA SER A 56 0.07 -5.37 -0.92
C SER A 56 -0.10 -4.71 -2.29
N LYS A 57 -0.19 -3.37 -2.33
CA LYS A 57 -0.29 -2.61 -3.59
C LYS A 57 0.94 -2.79 -4.48
N ILE A 58 2.15 -2.78 -3.90
CA ILE A 58 3.38 -3.02 -4.66
C ILE A 58 3.39 -4.44 -5.24
N SER A 59 2.95 -5.42 -4.47
CA SER A 59 2.90 -6.82 -4.92
C SER A 59 1.88 -7.01 -6.04
N GLN A 60 0.69 -6.41 -5.91
CA GLN A 60 -0.33 -6.41 -6.96
C GLN A 60 0.19 -5.76 -8.25
N ALA A 61 0.79 -4.56 -8.15
CA ALA A 61 1.35 -3.88 -9.31
C ALA A 61 2.45 -4.71 -10.00
N LYS A 62 3.28 -5.45 -9.24
CA LYS A 62 4.29 -6.35 -9.81
C LYS A 62 3.68 -7.50 -10.61
N GLU A 63 2.61 -8.11 -10.09
CA GLU A 63 1.90 -9.18 -10.79
C GLU A 63 1.20 -8.65 -12.04
N GLU A 64 0.58 -7.47 -11.98
CA GLU A 64 -0.02 -6.80 -13.14
C GLU A 64 1.02 -6.53 -14.23
N ILE A 65 2.16 -5.92 -13.88
CA ILE A 65 3.27 -5.65 -14.82
C ILE A 65 3.78 -6.96 -15.44
N LYS A 66 3.90 -8.03 -14.65
CA LYS A 66 4.34 -9.34 -15.14
C LYS A 66 3.34 -9.91 -16.15
N SER A 67 2.05 -9.87 -15.82
CA SER A 67 0.98 -10.35 -16.71
C SER A 67 0.93 -9.55 -18.01
N GLU A 68 1.05 -8.22 -17.93
CA GLU A 68 1.07 -7.35 -19.10
C GLU A 68 2.30 -7.60 -19.97
N LYS A 69 3.48 -7.78 -19.37
CA LYS A 69 4.70 -8.17 -20.09
C LYS A 69 4.54 -9.49 -20.82
N GLU A 70 3.98 -10.51 -20.17
CA GLU A 70 3.73 -11.82 -20.79
C GLU A 70 2.75 -11.70 -21.98
N LYS A 71 1.72 -10.88 -21.84
CA LYS A 71 0.78 -10.58 -22.92
C LYS A 71 1.49 -9.89 -24.10
N MET A 72 2.26 -8.83 -23.85
CA MET A 72 3.02 -8.12 -24.89
C MET A 72 4.00 -9.05 -25.62
N LEU A 73 4.70 -9.93 -24.89
CA LEU A 73 5.61 -10.90 -25.49
C LEU A 73 4.86 -11.88 -26.39
N LYS A 74 3.72 -12.41 -25.94
CA LYS A 74 2.89 -13.32 -26.74
C LYS A 74 2.38 -12.65 -28.01
N GLU A 75 1.87 -11.42 -27.90
CA GLU A 75 1.42 -10.62 -29.04
C GLU A 75 2.57 -10.36 -30.03
N GLY A 76 3.75 -10.02 -29.53
CA GLY A 76 4.96 -9.82 -30.34
C GLY A 76 5.38 -11.08 -31.09
N ILE A 77 5.36 -12.25 -30.42
CA ILE A 77 5.66 -13.54 -31.06
C ILE A 77 4.65 -13.84 -32.17
N THR A 78 3.35 -13.70 -31.89
CA THR A 78 2.31 -13.93 -32.91
C THR A 78 2.44 -12.98 -34.10
N ALA A 79 2.75 -11.71 -33.86
CA ALA A 79 2.99 -10.74 -34.92
C ALA A 79 4.21 -11.13 -35.77
N ALA A 80 5.32 -11.52 -35.14
CA ALA A 80 6.53 -11.96 -35.82
C ALA A 80 6.30 -13.22 -36.67
N GLU A 81 5.56 -14.19 -36.13
CA GLU A 81 5.17 -15.40 -36.86
C GLU A 81 4.29 -15.09 -38.08
N SER A 82 3.35 -14.15 -37.93
CA SER A 82 2.52 -13.68 -39.04
C SER A 82 3.35 -13.03 -40.15
N ILE A 83 4.30 -12.16 -39.78
CA ILE A 83 5.22 -11.52 -40.72
C ILE A 83 6.09 -12.58 -41.41
N LYS A 84 6.66 -13.53 -40.67
CA LYS A 84 7.48 -14.62 -41.21
C LYS A 84 6.70 -15.46 -42.22
N SER A 85 5.45 -15.81 -41.89
CA SER A 85 4.58 -16.59 -42.78
C SER A 85 4.29 -15.83 -44.08
N LYS A 86 3.91 -14.55 -43.97
CA LYS A 86 3.68 -13.67 -45.14
C LYS A 86 4.94 -13.51 -45.99
N ALA A 87 6.10 -13.27 -45.37
CA ALA A 87 7.36 -13.16 -46.06
C ALA A 87 7.68 -14.45 -46.84
N ASN A 88 7.61 -15.61 -46.18
CA ASN A 88 7.86 -16.91 -46.81
C ASN A 88 6.94 -17.16 -48.01
N SER A 89 5.66 -16.80 -47.94
CA SER A 89 4.73 -16.95 -49.08
C SER A 89 5.06 -16.05 -50.28
N ASN A 90 5.78 -14.95 -50.05
CA ASN A 90 6.14 -13.98 -51.08
C ASN A 90 7.55 -14.21 -51.65
N VAL A 91 8.41 -15.01 -51.00
CA VAL A 91 9.78 -15.27 -51.47
C VAL A 91 9.79 -15.77 -52.91
N ALA A 92 9.02 -16.83 -53.22
CA ALA A 92 9.00 -17.40 -54.57
C ALA A 92 8.61 -16.37 -55.65
N LYS A 93 7.55 -15.59 -55.39
CA LYS A 93 7.08 -14.53 -56.30
C LYS A 93 8.09 -13.41 -56.47
N ALA A 94 8.78 -13.02 -55.39
CA ALA A 94 9.81 -12.00 -55.45
C ALA A 94 11.02 -12.47 -56.26
N THR A 95 11.43 -13.73 -56.11
CA THR A 95 12.53 -14.33 -56.90
C THR A 95 12.16 -14.40 -58.37
N GLU A 96 10.96 -14.87 -58.70
CA GLU A 96 10.44 -14.92 -60.07
C GLU A 96 10.40 -13.53 -60.72
N TYR A 97 9.88 -12.54 -60.00
CA TYR A 97 9.88 -11.15 -60.46
C TYR A 97 11.30 -10.61 -60.72
N LEU A 98 12.26 -10.89 -59.84
CA LEU A 98 13.65 -10.46 -60.02
C LEU A 98 14.29 -11.10 -61.26
N VAL A 99 14.05 -12.39 -61.50
CA VAL A 99 14.54 -13.08 -62.70
C VAL A 99 13.93 -12.47 -63.96
N GLU A 100 12.62 -12.25 -64.00
CA GLU A 100 11.96 -11.61 -65.14
C GLU A 100 12.52 -10.21 -65.43
N GLN A 101 12.76 -9.39 -64.40
CA GLN A 101 13.33 -8.05 -64.59
C GLN A 101 14.77 -8.12 -65.09
N PHE A 102 15.55 -9.10 -64.63
CA PHE A 102 16.90 -9.32 -65.12
C PHE A 102 16.92 -9.71 -66.60
N GLU A 103 16.07 -10.67 -67.00
CA GLU A 103 15.94 -11.07 -68.41
C GLU A 103 15.50 -9.90 -69.30
N ARG A 104 14.51 -9.11 -68.87
CA ARG A 104 14.09 -7.90 -69.60
C ARG A 104 15.24 -6.88 -69.75
N SER A 105 16.08 -6.73 -68.74
CA SER A 105 17.22 -5.80 -68.77
C SER A 105 18.37 -6.28 -69.65
N MET A 106 18.50 -7.60 -69.88
CA MET A 106 19.49 -8.18 -70.79
C MET A 106 19.03 -8.19 -72.24
N HIS A 107 17.72 -8.16 -72.49
CA HIS A 107 17.12 -8.15 -73.82
C HIS A 107 16.70 -6.75 -74.32
N ALA A 108 16.92 -5.72 -73.50
CA ALA A 108 16.79 -4.29 -73.86
C ALA A 108 18.12 -3.72 -74.34
#